data_AF-A0A3A0AIQ2-F1
#
_entry.id   AF-A0A3A0AIQ2-F1
#
_cell.length_a   1.000
_cell.length_b   1.000
_cell.length_c   1.000
_cell.angle_alpha   90.00
_cell.angle_beta   90.00
_cell.angle_gamma   90.00
#
_symmetry.space_group_name_H-M   'P 1'
#
loop_
_entity.id
_entity.type
_entity.pdbx_description
1 polymer ?
#
loop_
_entity_poly.entity_id
_entity_poly.type
_entity_poly.pdbx_seq_one_letter_code
_entity_poly.pdbx_strand_id
1 'polypeptide(L)'
;MSTTLWNPTTHQDYERLKGFEVYTSDDEKLGKIDEVFHPPVDMPQARGGHYFRVDPGMLKKLFTDQDEIFISEQMIRTVSTNDDKIVLEVPKSHIGQTDWGRPANFNTLRRY
;
A
#
# COMPACT_ATOMS: atom_id res chain seq x y z
N MET A 1 -9.90 -6.38 -21.48
CA MET A 1 -8.75 -6.86 -20.68
C MET A 1 -9.30 -7.36 -19.37
N SER A 2 -9.02 -8.60 -18.98
CA SER A 2 -9.54 -9.15 -17.72
C SER A 2 -8.68 -8.66 -16.57
N THR A 3 -9.24 -7.82 -15.69
CA THR A 3 -8.62 -7.48 -14.41
C THR A 3 -8.67 -8.74 -13.55
N THR A 4 -7.54 -9.41 -13.35
CA THR A 4 -7.47 -10.50 -12.38
C THR A 4 -7.75 -9.89 -11.00
N LEU A 5 -8.83 -10.33 -10.35
CA LEU A 5 -9.14 -9.90 -8.99
C LEU A 5 -8.00 -10.36 -8.08
N TRP A 6 -7.26 -9.42 -7.50
CA TRP A 6 -6.21 -9.74 -6.54
C TRP A 6 -6.82 -10.43 -5.31
N ASN A 7 -6.40 -11.67 -5.05
CA ASN A 7 -6.90 -12.51 -3.96
C ASN A 7 -5.72 -13.25 -3.29
N PRO A 8 -4.95 -12.57 -2.44
CA PRO A 8 -3.77 -13.18 -1.81
C PRO A 8 -4.19 -14.29 -0.84
N THR A 9 -3.43 -15.38 -0.86
CA THR A 9 -3.67 -16.59 -0.04
C THR A 9 -2.55 -16.84 0.97
N THR A 10 -1.38 -16.23 0.75
CA THR A 10 -0.20 -16.32 1.60
C THR A 10 0.38 -14.94 1.87
N HIS A 11 1.21 -14.79 2.91
CA HIS A 11 2.00 -13.57 3.11
C HIS A 11 2.92 -13.29 1.91
N GLN A 12 3.46 -14.34 1.30
CA GLN A 12 4.32 -14.23 0.12
C GLN A 12 3.59 -13.67 -1.11
N ASP A 13 2.27 -13.80 -1.20
CA ASP A 13 1.50 -13.16 -2.28
C ASP A 13 1.51 -11.63 -2.15
N TYR A 14 1.53 -11.09 -0.92
CA TYR A 14 1.67 -9.66 -0.69
C TYR A 14 3.09 -9.16 -0.95
N GLU A 15 4.11 -9.98 -0.66
CA GLU A 15 5.51 -9.68 -0.96
C GLU A 15 5.75 -9.39 -2.45
N ARG A 16 4.94 -9.97 -3.35
CA ARG A 16 4.99 -9.69 -4.80
C ARG A 16 4.60 -8.26 -5.16
N LEU A 17 3.93 -7.53 -4.26
CA LEU A 17 3.60 -6.13 -4.47
C LEU A 17 4.78 -5.19 -4.30
N LYS A 18 5.90 -5.67 -3.75
CA LYS A 18 7.13 -4.87 -3.71
C LYS A 18 7.47 -4.42 -5.11
N GLY A 19 7.57 -3.12 -5.26
CA GLY A 19 7.83 -2.46 -6.53
C GLY A 19 6.62 -2.06 -7.36
N PHE A 20 5.41 -2.36 -6.90
CA PHE A 20 4.21 -1.88 -7.58
C PHE A 20 4.05 -0.37 -7.37
N GLU A 21 3.57 0.30 -8.41
CA GLU A 21 3.27 1.72 -8.37
C GLU A 21 1.93 1.97 -7.68
N VAL A 22 1.88 2.96 -6.78
CA VAL A 22 0.68 3.32 -6.01
C VAL A 22 0.08 4.59 -6.57
N TYR A 23 -1.24 4.60 -6.76
CA TYR A 23 -2.01 5.71 -7.32
C TYR A 23 -3.23 6.04 -6.44
N THR A 24 -3.68 7.29 -6.46
CA THR A 24 -5.01 7.67 -5.97
C THR A 24 -6.13 7.14 -6.87
N SER A 25 -7.38 7.26 -6.40
CA SER A 25 -8.56 6.88 -7.16
C SER A 25 -8.80 7.70 -8.44
N ASP A 26 -8.11 8.84 -8.58
CA ASP A 26 -8.10 9.73 -9.74
C ASP A 26 -6.76 9.71 -10.51
N ASP A 27 -6.00 8.62 -10.39
CA ASP A 27 -4.77 8.32 -11.16
C ASP A 27 -3.56 9.24 -10.90
N GLU A 28 -3.52 9.96 -9.77
CA GLU A 28 -2.29 10.62 -9.32
C GLU A 28 -1.33 9.58 -8.74
N LYS A 29 -0.11 9.52 -9.29
CA LYS A 29 0.93 8.63 -8.76
C LYS A 29 1.42 9.12 -7.41
N LEU A 30 1.53 8.21 -6.45
CA LEU A 30 2.03 8.51 -5.10
C LEU A 30 3.45 8.03 -4.88
N GLY A 31 3.82 6.93 -5.53
CA GLY A 31 5.13 6.33 -5.34
C GLY A 31 5.15 4.87 -5.72
N LYS A 32 6.04 4.11 -5.08
CA LYS A 32 6.26 2.69 -5.31
C LYS A 32 6.34 1.95 -3.97
N ILE A 33 5.75 0.76 -3.86
CA ILE A 33 5.91 -0.04 -2.64
C ILE A 33 7.37 -0.47 -2.52
N ASP A 34 7.94 -0.20 -1.34
CA ASP A 34 9.31 -0.54 -0.99
C ASP A 34 9.34 -1.72 0.01
N GLU A 35 8.52 -1.67 1.05
CA GLU A 35 8.40 -2.75 2.05
C GLU A 35 6.94 -3.12 2.31
N VAL A 36 6.72 -4.39 2.66
CA VAL A 36 5.44 -4.95 3.08
C VAL A 36 5.58 -5.37 4.53
N PHE A 37 4.55 -5.07 5.33
CA PHE A 37 4.49 -5.36 6.75
C PHE A 37 3.25 -6.20 7.03
N HIS A 38 3.47 -7.32 7.73
CA HIS A 38 2.43 -8.32 8.00
C HIS A 38 2.00 -8.28 9.46
N PRO A 39 0.71 -8.44 9.75
CA PRO A 39 0.28 -8.63 11.13
C PRO A 39 0.85 -9.96 11.69
N PRO A 40 1.02 -10.08 13.01
CA PRO A 40 1.64 -11.25 13.64
C PRO A 40 0.68 -12.45 13.76
N VAL A 41 -0.15 -12.69 12.74
CA VAL A 41 -1.12 -13.78 12.63
C VAL A 41 -1.02 -14.39 11.23
N ASP A 42 -1.39 -15.66 11.09
CA ASP A 42 -1.31 -16.35 9.80
C ASP A 42 -2.48 -15.97 8.87
N MET A 43 -2.33 -16.30 7.59
CA MET A 43 -3.43 -16.25 6.62
C MET A 43 -4.45 -17.37 6.91
N PRO A 44 -5.77 -17.12 6.76
CA PRO A 44 -6.41 -15.93 6.17
C PRO A 44 -6.70 -14.79 7.16
N GLN A 45 -6.46 -14.95 8.47
CA GLN A 45 -6.79 -13.96 9.50
C GLN A 45 -6.01 -12.65 9.34
N ALA A 46 -4.84 -12.70 8.68
CA ALA A 46 -4.03 -11.53 8.36
C ALA A 46 -4.62 -10.59 7.29
N ARG A 47 -5.61 -11.05 6.51
CA ARG A 47 -6.21 -10.25 5.43
C ARG A 47 -6.82 -8.95 5.96
N GLY A 48 -6.60 -7.87 5.22
CA GLY A 48 -7.01 -6.51 5.62
C GLY A 48 -6.13 -5.89 6.71
N GLY A 49 -5.11 -6.59 7.21
CA GLY A 49 -4.24 -6.14 8.30
C GLY A 49 -2.81 -5.77 7.86
N HIS A 50 -2.51 -5.83 6.57
CA HIS A 50 -1.18 -5.51 6.05
C HIS A 50 -0.98 -4.00 5.90
N TYR A 51 0.28 -3.58 6.03
CA TYR A 51 0.71 -2.22 5.75
C TYR A 51 1.84 -2.23 4.72
N PHE A 52 1.92 -1.18 3.93
CA PHE A 52 2.91 -1.06 2.87
C PHE A 52 3.65 0.26 3.04
N ARG A 53 4.98 0.21 3.09
CA ARG A 53 5.79 1.42 2.99
C ARG A 53 5.92 1.78 1.52
N VAL A 54 5.57 3.02 1.20
CA VAL A 54 5.67 3.58 -0.14
C VAL A 54 6.86 4.54 -0.15
N ASP A 55 7.73 4.40 -1.15
CA ASP A 55 8.71 5.42 -1.49
C ASP A 55 8.06 6.44 -2.44
N PRO A 56 7.85 7.70 -2.00
CA PRO A 56 7.29 8.75 -2.86
C PRO A 56 8.27 9.27 -3.91
N GLY A 57 9.56 8.92 -3.85
CA GLY A 57 10.58 9.40 -4.77
C GLY A 57 10.65 10.94 -4.81
N MET A 58 10.52 11.54 -5.99
CA MET A 58 10.51 13.00 -6.14
C MET A 58 9.20 13.67 -5.71
N LEU A 59 8.14 12.90 -5.45
CA LEU A 59 6.80 13.40 -5.12
C LEU A 59 6.61 13.65 -3.61
N LYS A 60 7.64 13.48 -2.77
CA LYS A 60 7.56 13.64 -1.30
C LYS A 60 6.82 14.91 -0.88
N LYS A 61 7.07 16.02 -1.59
CA LYS A 61 6.50 17.35 -1.33
C LYS A 61 4.97 17.43 -1.44
N LEU A 62 4.31 16.45 -2.06
CA LEU A 62 2.85 16.43 -2.22
C LEU A 62 2.12 15.83 -1.01
N PHE A 63 2.80 15.01 -0.20
CA PHE A 63 2.18 14.23 0.86
C PHE A 63 2.23 14.98 2.17
N THR A 64 3.43 15.21 2.67
CA THR A 64 3.74 15.82 3.97
C THR A 64 5.25 16.13 3.99
N ASP A 65 5.76 16.68 5.09
CA ASP A 65 7.20 16.70 5.40
C ASP A 65 7.75 15.32 5.85
N GLN A 66 6.97 14.23 5.71
CA GLN A 66 7.38 12.90 6.16
C GLN A 66 8.24 12.21 5.11
N ASP A 67 9.34 11.62 5.58
CA ASP A 67 10.26 10.86 4.74
C ASP A 67 9.76 9.46 4.35
N GLU A 68 8.81 8.93 5.12
CA GLU A 68 8.22 7.60 4.98
C GLU A 68 6.69 7.70 4.88
N ILE A 69 6.09 7.05 3.88
CA ILE A 69 4.64 6.95 3.70
C ILE A 69 4.22 5.52 3.97
N PHE A 70 3.18 5.33 4.77
CA PHE A 70 2.55 4.03 5.00
C PHE A 70 1.11 4.04 4.50
N ILE A 71 0.72 2.97 3.82
CA ILE A 71 -0.66 2.73 3.41
C ILE A 71 -1.17 1.44 4.04
N SER A 72 -2.43 1.45 4.47
CA SER A 72 -3.12 0.25 4.95
C SER A 72 -3.70 -0.52 3.77
N GLU A 73 -3.74 -1.86 3.87
CA GLU A 73 -4.46 -2.72 2.92
C GLU A 73 -5.92 -2.28 2.74
N GLN A 74 -6.54 -1.73 3.77
CA GLN A 74 -7.92 -1.24 3.73
C GLN A 74 -8.12 -0.02 2.84
N MET A 75 -7.04 0.69 2.49
CA MET A 75 -7.10 1.84 1.57
C MET A 75 -7.08 1.40 0.11
N ILE A 76 -6.73 0.14 -0.18
CA ILE A 76 -6.58 -0.36 -1.54
C ILE A 76 -7.95 -0.64 -2.13
N ARG A 77 -8.24 0.03 -3.25
CA ARG A 77 -9.43 -0.20 -4.07
C ARG A 77 -9.24 -1.37 -5.01
N THR A 78 -8.11 -1.39 -5.72
CA THR A 78 -7.79 -2.46 -6.67
C THR A 78 -6.28 -2.63 -6.83
N VAL A 79 -5.89 -3.84 -7.23
CA VAL A 79 -4.53 -4.17 -7.64
C VAL A 79 -4.58 -4.85 -8.99
N SER A 80 -3.85 -4.27 -9.94
CA SER A 80 -3.59 -4.84 -11.26
C SER A 80 -2.19 -5.45 -11.25
N THR A 81 -2.11 -6.77 -11.17
CA THR A 81 -0.84 -7.50 -11.23
C THR A 81 -0.24 -7.57 -12.64
N ASN A 82 -1.02 -7.22 -13.67
CA ASN A 82 -0.52 -7.19 -15.04
C ASN A 82 0.20 -5.86 -15.36
N ASP A 83 -0.16 -4.80 -14.63
CA ASP A 83 0.37 -3.45 -14.83
C ASP A 83 1.25 -3.00 -13.66
N ASP A 84 1.55 -3.91 -12.71
CA ASP A 84 2.24 -3.62 -11.45
C ASP A 84 1.68 -2.37 -10.74
N LYS A 85 0.35 -2.24 -10.70
CA LYS A 85 -0.37 -1.03 -10.28
C LYS A 85 -1.30 -1.30 -9.10
N ILE A 86 -1.28 -0.40 -8.12
CA ILE A 86 -2.18 -0.35 -6.98
C ILE A 86 -2.94 0.97 -7.00
N VAL A 87 -4.26 0.92 -6.87
CA VAL A 87 -5.12 2.10 -6.81
C VAL A 87 -5.76 2.13 -5.43
N LEU A 88 -5.65 3.27 -4.76
CA LEU A 88 -6.28 3.52 -3.46
C LEU A 88 -7.70 4.07 -3.65
N GLU A 89 -8.53 3.96 -2.62
CA GLU A 89 -9.83 4.67 -2.54
C GLU A 89 -9.65 6.19 -2.33
N VAL A 90 -8.45 6.63 -1.92
CA VAL A 90 -8.14 8.04 -1.62
C VAL A 90 -8.04 8.85 -2.92
N PRO A 91 -8.82 9.94 -3.10
CA PRO A 91 -8.66 10.87 -4.22
C PRO A 91 -7.52 11.87 -3.96
N LYS A 92 -6.97 12.47 -5.01
CA LYS A 92 -5.88 13.46 -4.91
C LYS A 92 -6.18 14.61 -3.95
N SER A 93 -7.43 15.10 -3.93
CA SER A 93 -7.85 16.20 -3.05
C SER A 93 -7.74 15.89 -1.55
N HIS A 94 -7.68 14.60 -1.18
CA HIS A 94 -7.58 14.15 0.21
C HIS A 94 -6.16 13.73 0.61
N ILE A 95 -5.17 13.85 -0.29
CA ILE A 95 -3.78 13.47 0.03
C ILE A 95 -3.30 14.21 1.30
N GLY A 96 -3.41 15.54 1.35
CA GLY A 96 -2.95 16.32 2.50
C GLY A 96 -3.79 16.18 3.79
N GLN A 97 -4.92 15.45 3.73
CA GLN A 97 -5.81 15.21 4.86
C GLN A 97 -5.70 13.78 5.40
N THR A 98 -5.04 12.89 4.65
CA THR A 98 -4.86 11.50 5.00
C THR A 98 -3.65 11.34 5.91
N ASP A 99 -3.78 10.54 6.96
CA ASP A 99 -2.63 10.18 7.79
C ASP A 99 -1.81 9.08 7.09
N TRP A 100 -0.64 9.49 6.57
CA TRP A 100 0.33 8.62 5.92
C TRP A 100 1.41 8.12 6.90
N GLY A 101 1.29 8.48 8.17
CA GLY A 101 2.27 8.16 9.19
C GLY A 101 2.36 6.67 9.48
N ARG A 102 3.43 6.32 10.21
CA ARG A 102 3.65 4.96 10.69
C ARG A 102 2.45 4.48 11.53
N PRO A 103 1.91 3.27 11.28
CA PRO A 103 0.74 2.79 12.00
C PRO A 103 1.03 2.58 13.49
N ALA A 104 0.03 2.77 14.34
CA ALA A 104 0.21 2.70 15.80
C ALA A 104 0.74 1.34 16.29
N ASN A 105 0.39 0.24 15.61
CA ASN A 105 0.82 -1.11 15.93
C ASN A 105 2.11 -1.54 15.19
N PHE A 106 2.86 -0.62 14.59
CA PHE A 106 4.01 -0.93 13.73
C PHE A 106 5.02 -1.89 14.35
N ASN A 107 5.31 -1.74 15.65
CA ASN A 107 6.28 -2.59 16.36
C ASN A 107 5.84 -4.05 16.52
N THR A 108 4.58 -4.36 16.23
CA THR A 108 4.03 -5.72 16.24
C THR A 108 4.06 -6.38 14.86
N LEU A 109 4.32 -5.60 13.81
CA LEU A 109 4.31 -6.08 12.44
C LEU A 109 5.61 -6.82 12.11
N ARG A 110 5.52 -7.78 11.21
CA ARG A 110 6.63 -8.62 10.75
C ARG A 110 7.00 -8.30 9.31
N ARG A 111 8.27 -8.53 9.00
CA ARG A 111 8.83 -8.53 7.64
C ARG A 111 9.28 -9.96 7.34
N TYR A 112 9.03 -10.44 6.13
CA TYR A 112 9.50 -11.75 5.66
C TYR A 112 10.72 -11.61 4.75
#